data_AF-A0A6I1N9V9-F1
#
_entry.id   AF-A0A6I1N9V9-F1
#
_cell.length_a   1.000
_cell.length_b   1.000
_cell.length_c   1.000
_cell.angle_alpha   90.00
_cell.angle_beta   90.00
_cell.angle_gamma   90.00
#
_symmetry.space_group_name_H-M   'P 1'
#
loop_
_entity.id
_entity.type
_entity.pdbx_description
1 polymer ?
#
loop_
_entity_poly.entity_id
_entity_poly.type
_entity_poly.pdbx_seq_one_letter_code
_entity_poly.pdbx_strand_id
1 'polypeptide(L)'
;MAATESLQTVVIQPARTLPGGTLAMKLFDFCLTRRAIREQLRVQAIGINSIRRLYPDRARLIRRGHEQAAAYLTAAIGNMNRLFSDTRLDKKRRLFVEKFFDTSAVNESMIRKIKFRAHLLLGELLNPSLNPETSLRYVVGSALHPEYNIQAFILSNETARRIYLTERFFEPGFQVYLPLRPRTFDMQGHNMAAVLLHEVSHLVLDTIDFSPLDASRPFLDLLDTSTLLGRLHHDALERLQQHAFSSSTPDNELFKEPDDDDRHWHDVVGKPRQRLLQLTGARSLDEARRIFFSDENKRVDVMLENADSLTLLLTHLGRPPEYHPLLQAGANRTPGILSIPGGKAH
;
A
#
# COMPACT_ATOMS: atom_id res chain seq x y z
N MET A 1 -17.32 -28.68 35.68
CA MET A 1 -16.98 -29.12 34.31
C MET A 1 -16.44 -27.92 33.57
N ALA A 2 -15.16 -27.94 33.18
CA ALA A 2 -14.54 -26.86 32.42
C ALA A 2 -14.43 -27.29 30.95
N ALA A 3 -14.93 -26.47 30.04
CA ALA A 3 -14.80 -26.72 28.61
C ALA A 3 -13.41 -26.27 28.13
N THR A 4 -12.58 -27.22 27.73
CA THR A 4 -11.35 -26.95 26.98
C THR A 4 -11.70 -26.59 25.54
N GLU A 5 -11.58 -25.32 25.19
CA GLU A 5 -11.63 -24.90 23.78
C GLU A 5 -10.33 -25.29 23.06
N SER A 6 -10.47 -25.89 21.89
CA SER A 6 -9.38 -26.42 21.09
C SER A 6 -8.67 -25.32 20.30
N LEU A 7 -7.38 -25.13 20.59
CA LEU A 7 -6.49 -24.27 19.80
C LEU A 7 -6.28 -24.84 18.39
N GLN A 8 -6.99 -24.31 17.39
CA GLN A 8 -6.68 -24.58 15.99
C GLN A 8 -5.33 -23.95 15.63
N THR A 9 -4.37 -24.81 15.29
CA THR A 9 -3.04 -24.42 14.79
C THR A 9 -3.04 -24.63 13.29
N VAL A 10 -3.09 -23.54 12.50
CA VAL A 10 -2.95 -23.61 11.05
C VAL A 10 -1.46 -23.58 10.70
N VAL A 11 -0.99 -24.63 10.05
CA VAL A 11 0.40 -24.75 9.59
C VAL A 11 0.49 -24.15 8.19
N ILE A 12 1.24 -23.07 8.03
CA ILE A 12 1.51 -22.47 6.71
C ILE A 12 2.62 -23.29 6.03
N GLN A 13 2.35 -23.80 4.84
CA GLN A 13 3.34 -24.47 3.98
C GLN A 13 3.75 -23.57 2.80
N PRO A 14 4.97 -23.71 2.25
CA PRO A 14 5.47 -22.80 1.23
C PRO A 14 4.95 -23.15 -0.17
N ALA A 15 4.31 -22.18 -0.83
CA ALA A 15 3.91 -22.28 -2.23
C ALA A 15 5.14 -22.37 -3.16
N ARG A 16 5.06 -23.26 -4.17
CA ARG A 16 6.12 -23.46 -5.17
C ARG A 16 6.01 -22.45 -6.32
N THR A 17 7.16 -22.05 -6.85
CA THR A 17 7.27 -21.14 -8.01
C THR A 17 6.68 -21.73 -9.29
N LEU A 18 5.81 -20.99 -9.97
CA LEU A 18 5.46 -21.19 -11.37
C LEU A 18 6.27 -20.26 -12.31
N PRO A 19 6.52 -20.64 -13.57
CA PRO A 19 7.36 -19.87 -14.49
C PRO A 19 6.55 -18.73 -15.14
N GLY A 20 6.89 -17.50 -14.80
CA GLY A 20 6.18 -16.29 -15.25
C GLY A 20 6.21 -15.23 -14.15
N GLY A 21 7.37 -14.61 -13.94
CA GLY A 21 7.67 -13.85 -12.73
C GLY A 21 6.83 -12.59 -12.53
N THR A 22 5.75 -12.70 -11.75
CA THR A 22 5.28 -11.62 -10.88
C THR A 22 4.69 -12.25 -9.63
N LEU A 23 5.44 -12.22 -8.52
CA LEU A 23 4.95 -12.71 -7.24
C LEU A 23 3.85 -11.75 -6.77
N ALA A 24 2.59 -12.21 -6.74
CA ALA A 24 1.54 -11.52 -6.00
C ALA A 24 1.94 -11.57 -4.52
N MET A 25 2.36 -10.42 -3.98
CA MET A 25 2.98 -10.36 -2.66
C MET A 25 1.89 -10.45 -1.60
N LYS A 26 1.87 -11.55 -0.85
CA LYS A 26 0.91 -11.81 0.22
C LYS A 26 1.11 -10.86 1.40
N LEU A 27 0.55 -9.66 1.29
CA LEU A 27 0.30 -8.78 2.43
C LEU A 27 -1.00 -9.23 3.09
N PHE A 28 -0.88 -10.17 4.03
CA PHE A 28 -1.95 -10.55 4.94
C PHE A 28 -1.77 -9.82 6.27
N ASP A 29 -2.81 -9.09 6.70
CA ASP A 29 -2.98 -8.53 8.05
C ASP A 29 -3.06 -9.68 9.07
N PHE A 30 -1.90 -10.25 9.40
CA PHE A 30 -1.78 -11.11 10.56
C PHE A 30 -1.86 -10.23 11.81
N CYS A 31 -2.95 -10.40 12.56
CA CYS A 31 -3.04 -10.01 13.95
C CYS A 31 -2.04 -10.82 14.81
N LEU A 32 -0.75 -10.51 14.68
CA LEU A 32 0.35 -11.23 15.30
C LEU A 32 0.28 -11.09 16.83
N THR A 33 0.00 -12.20 17.51
CA THR A 33 0.14 -12.26 18.98
C THR A 33 1.62 -12.24 19.37
N ARG A 34 1.95 -12.07 20.67
CA ARG A 34 3.34 -12.15 21.16
C ARG A 34 4.09 -13.43 20.78
N ARG A 35 3.35 -14.52 20.54
CA ARG A 35 3.90 -15.78 20.01
C ARG A 35 4.33 -15.62 18.55
N ALA A 36 3.45 -15.05 17.73
CA ALA A 36 3.67 -14.86 16.31
C ALA A 36 4.83 -13.89 15.99
N ILE A 37 5.15 -12.91 16.86
CA ILE A 37 6.41 -12.13 16.73
C ILE A 37 7.63 -13.05 16.70
N ARG A 38 7.67 -14.07 17.58
CA ARG A 38 8.80 -15.01 17.68
C ARG A 38 8.87 -15.98 16.50
N GLU A 39 7.78 -16.08 15.74
CA GLU A 39 7.65 -16.89 14.53
C GLU A 39 7.96 -16.06 13.28
N GLN A 40 7.83 -14.72 13.32
CA GLN A 40 8.12 -13.82 12.19
C GLN A 40 9.46 -13.07 12.25
N LEU A 41 9.95 -12.66 13.42
CA LEU A 41 11.11 -11.76 13.55
C LEU A 41 12.09 -12.13 14.66
N ARG A 42 13.36 -12.29 14.29
CA ARG A 42 14.48 -12.28 15.25
C ARG A 42 14.86 -10.83 15.56
N VAL A 43 14.32 -10.29 16.66
CA VAL A 43 14.63 -8.94 17.16
C VAL A 43 16.14 -8.78 17.42
N GLN A 44 16.72 -7.70 16.90
CA GLN A 44 18.14 -7.35 17.03
C GLN A 44 18.33 -6.09 17.89
N ALA A 45 17.46 -5.09 17.74
CA ALA A 45 17.54 -3.83 18.47
C ALA A 45 16.14 -3.23 18.73
N ILE A 46 15.94 -2.70 19.94
CA ILE A 46 14.70 -2.01 20.34
C ILE A 46 15.03 -0.56 20.67
N GLY A 47 14.29 0.37 20.07
CA GLY A 47 14.43 1.81 20.23
C GLY A 47 15.61 2.41 19.48
N ILE A 48 15.45 3.65 19.03
CA ILE A 48 16.42 4.34 18.18
C ILE A 48 17.81 4.40 18.82
N ASN A 49 17.92 4.59 20.14
CA ASN A 49 19.22 4.61 20.82
C ASN A 49 19.97 3.27 20.77
N SER A 50 19.27 2.13 20.73
CA SER A 50 19.91 0.83 20.54
C SER A 50 20.22 0.59 19.05
N ILE A 51 19.28 0.91 18.17
CA ILE A 51 19.45 0.80 16.71
C ILE A 51 20.64 1.66 16.26
N ARG A 52 20.79 2.90 16.73
CA ARG A 52 21.90 3.79 16.36
C ARG A 52 23.27 3.26 16.80
N ARG A 53 23.35 2.51 17.91
CA ARG A 53 24.61 1.91 18.38
C ARG A 53 25.02 0.67 17.60
N LEU A 54 24.06 -0.17 17.19
CA LEU A 54 24.32 -1.45 16.51
C LEU A 54 24.28 -1.33 14.97
N TYR A 55 23.41 -0.46 14.46
CA TYR A 55 23.09 -0.24 13.05
C TYR A 55 22.92 1.27 12.79
N PRO A 56 23.97 2.09 12.90
CA PRO A 56 23.89 3.55 12.75
C PRO A 56 23.26 3.98 11.43
N ASP A 57 23.43 3.21 10.37
CA ASP A 57 22.89 3.46 9.04
C ASP A 57 21.37 3.23 9.00
N ARG A 58 20.88 2.15 9.62
CA ARG A 58 19.45 1.89 9.79
C ARG A 58 18.77 2.99 10.61
N ALA A 59 19.42 3.53 11.65
CA ALA A 59 18.89 4.66 12.40
C ALA A 59 18.74 5.93 11.54
N ARG A 60 19.73 6.25 10.68
CA ARG A 60 19.62 7.38 9.73
C ARG A 60 18.52 7.16 8.70
N LEU A 61 18.35 5.93 8.22
CA LEU A 61 17.30 5.56 7.26
C LEU A 61 15.89 5.66 7.86
N ILE A 62 15.67 5.18 9.10
CA ILE A 62 14.39 5.36 9.82
C ILE A 62 14.05 6.84 9.91
N ARG A 63 15.01 7.69 10.29
CA ARG A 63 14.79 9.13 10.39
C ARG A 63 14.39 9.75 9.05
N ARG A 64 15.13 9.44 7.98
CA ARG A 64 14.82 9.91 6.61
C ARG A 64 13.42 9.47 6.16
N GLY A 65 13.03 8.22 6.41
CA GLY A 65 11.70 7.71 6.09
C GLY A 65 10.60 8.44 6.86
N HIS A 66 10.82 8.69 8.15
CA HIS A 66 9.89 9.42 9.01
C HIS A 66 9.74 10.89 8.59
N GLU A 67 10.86 11.58 8.32
CA GLU A 67 10.89 12.96 7.80
C GLU A 67 10.13 13.06 6.47
N GLN A 68 10.36 12.10 5.55
CA GLN A 68 9.69 12.06 4.25
C GLN A 68 8.19 11.72 4.35
N ALA A 69 7.78 10.88 5.30
CA ALA A 69 6.38 10.59 5.60
C ALA A 69 5.65 11.84 6.13
N ALA A 70 6.26 12.55 7.09
CA ALA A 70 5.71 13.80 7.61
C ALA A 70 5.63 14.90 6.54
N ALA A 71 6.64 14.97 5.65
CA ALA A 71 6.65 15.87 4.51
C ALA A 71 5.49 15.56 3.52
N TYR A 72 5.28 14.29 3.16
CA TYR A 72 4.16 13.89 2.31
C TYR A 72 2.81 14.27 2.92
N LEU A 73 2.57 13.97 4.20
CA LEU A 73 1.28 14.32 4.84
C LEU A 73 1.06 15.84 4.89
N THR A 74 2.09 16.60 5.26
CA THR A 74 2.03 18.07 5.32
C THR A 74 1.71 18.66 3.94
N ALA A 75 2.40 18.18 2.90
CA ALA A 75 2.15 18.58 1.52
C ALA A 75 0.76 18.13 1.04
N ALA A 76 0.30 16.92 1.39
CA ALA A 76 -1.02 16.42 1.01
C ALA A 76 -2.13 17.28 1.59
N ILE A 77 -2.04 17.67 2.87
CA ILE A 77 -2.98 18.59 3.53
C ILE A 77 -2.98 19.96 2.83
N GLY A 78 -1.80 20.52 2.53
CA GLY A 78 -1.68 21.80 1.81
C GLY A 78 -2.22 21.75 0.38
N ASN A 79 -1.96 20.67 -0.35
CA ASN A 79 -2.43 20.47 -1.72
C ASN A 79 -3.94 20.21 -1.78
N MET A 80 -4.51 19.49 -0.79
CA MET A 80 -5.96 19.28 -0.69
C MET A 80 -6.73 20.58 -0.43
N ASN A 81 -6.17 21.52 0.34
CA ASN A 81 -6.76 22.86 0.51
C ASN A 81 -6.85 23.65 -0.80
N ARG A 82 -6.09 23.25 -1.83
CA ARG A 82 -5.98 23.91 -3.12
C ARG A 82 -6.58 23.10 -4.28
N LEU A 83 -7.23 21.96 -4.01
CA LEU A 83 -7.67 21.01 -5.04
C LEU A 83 -8.69 21.59 -6.04
N PHE A 84 -9.43 22.61 -5.63
CA PHE A 84 -10.37 23.37 -6.47
C PHE A 84 -9.77 24.65 -7.07
N SER A 85 -8.50 24.97 -6.81
CA SER A 85 -7.80 26.06 -7.50
C SER A 85 -7.56 25.75 -8.98
N ASP A 86 -7.48 26.79 -9.80
CA ASP A 86 -7.41 26.66 -11.27
C ASP A 86 -6.05 26.27 -11.84
N THR A 87 -5.03 26.06 -11.00
CA THR A 87 -3.67 25.75 -11.46
C THR A 87 -3.62 24.39 -12.19
N ARG A 88 -2.72 24.27 -13.18
CA ARG A 88 -2.55 23.02 -13.95
C ARG A 88 -2.25 21.81 -13.05
N LEU A 89 -1.49 22.02 -11.97
CA LEU A 89 -1.11 20.95 -11.04
C LEU A 89 -2.24 20.58 -10.09
N ASP A 90 -3.03 21.54 -9.63
CA ASP A 90 -4.15 21.29 -8.74
C ASP A 90 -5.31 20.60 -9.49
N LYS A 91 -5.55 20.97 -10.76
CA LYS A 91 -6.43 20.23 -11.69
C LYS A 91 -5.97 18.78 -11.91
N LYS A 92 -4.67 18.56 -12.11
CA LYS A 92 -4.07 17.23 -12.22
C LYS A 92 -4.27 16.37 -10.98
N ARG A 93 -4.09 16.94 -9.78
CA ARG A 93 -4.37 16.28 -8.50
C ARG A 93 -5.84 15.92 -8.35
N ARG A 94 -6.76 16.82 -8.76
CA ARG A 94 -8.20 16.56 -8.71
C ARG A 94 -8.59 15.38 -9.61
N LEU A 95 -8.12 15.39 -10.86
CA LEU A 95 -8.30 14.27 -11.80
C LEU A 95 -7.67 12.95 -11.30
N PHE A 96 -6.55 13.02 -10.59
CA PHE A 96 -5.97 11.84 -9.94
C PHE A 96 -6.89 11.28 -8.86
N VAL A 97 -7.46 12.12 -7.98
CA VAL A 97 -8.40 11.67 -6.93
C VAL A 97 -9.69 11.12 -7.53
N GLU A 98 -10.25 11.80 -8.54
CA GLU A 98 -11.41 11.33 -9.32
C GLU A 98 -11.16 9.95 -9.94
N LYS A 99 -10.01 9.75 -10.61
CA LYS A 99 -9.63 8.45 -11.19
C LYS A 99 -9.34 7.40 -10.10
N PHE A 100 -8.72 7.79 -8.99
CA PHE A 100 -8.32 6.86 -7.92
C PHE A 100 -9.53 6.17 -7.26
N PHE A 101 -10.60 6.92 -7.01
CA PHE A 101 -11.85 6.37 -6.46
C PHE A 101 -12.89 6.00 -7.51
N ASP A 102 -12.60 6.27 -8.79
CA ASP A 102 -13.55 6.22 -9.91
C ASP A 102 -14.86 6.95 -9.58
N THR A 103 -14.75 8.25 -9.31
CA THR A 103 -15.90 9.10 -8.95
C THR A 103 -16.11 10.21 -9.96
N SER A 104 -17.37 10.49 -10.26
CA SER A 104 -17.80 11.57 -11.18
C SER A 104 -17.18 12.95 -10.90
N ALA A 105 -16.99 13.32 -9.63
CA ALA A 105 -16.30 14.55 -9.22
C ALA A 105 -15.82 14.48 -7.76
N VAL A 106 -14.66 15.09 -7.45
CA VAL A 106 -14.25 15.29 -6.06
C VAL A 106 -15.20 16.27 -5.36
N ASN A 107 -15.79 15.85 -4.24
CA ASN A 107 -16.61 16.71 -3.38
C ASN A 107 -15.92 17.02 -2.04
N GLU A 108 -16.40 18.04 -1.33
CA GLU A 108 -15.82 18.45 -0.05
C GLU A 108 -15.87 17.36 1.04
N SER A 109 -16.88 16.50 1.03
CA SER A 109 -17.03 15.43 2.02
C SER A 109 -15.90 14.42 1.91
N MET A 110 -15.57 14.02 0.67
CA MET A 110 -14.41 13.20 0.35
C MET A 110 -13.11 13.88 0.81
N ILE A 111 -12.90 15.17 0.50
CA ILE A 111 -11.70 15.91 0.94
C ILE A 111 -11.61 15.97 2.48
N ARG A 112 -12.72 16.20 3.18
CA ARG A 112 -12.77 16.15 4.66
C ARG A 112 -12.36 14.78 5.20
N LYS A 113 -12.87 13.68 4.62
CA LYS A 113 -12.50 12.30 4.99
C LYS A 113 -11.00 12.01 4.79
N ILE A 114 -10.40 12.46 3.69
CA ILE A 114 -8.96 12.28 3.41
C ILE A 114 -8.11 13.15 4.35
N LYS A 115 -8.44 14.45 4.49
CA LYS A 115 -7.73 15.36 5.38
C LYS A 115 -7.76 14.91 6.84
N PHE A 116 -8.90 14.40 7.33
CA PHE A 116 -9.03 13.87 8.68
C PHE A 116 -8.02 12.74 8.95
N ARG A 117 -7.96 11.74 8.05
CA ARG A 117 -6.98 10.66 8.12
C ARG A 117 -5.54 11.19 8.06
N ALA A 118 -5.24 12.09 7.11
CA ALA A 118 -3.92 12.70 6.98
C ALA A 118 -3.46 13.45 8.25
N HIS A 119 -4.37 14.18 8.92
CA HIS A 119 -4.09 14.86 10.18
C HIS A 119 -3.83 13.88 11.34
N LEU A 120 -4.54 12.75 11.42
CA LEU A 120 -4.30 11.74 12.45
C LEU A 120 -2.94 11.05 12.27
N LEU A 121 -2.60 10.64 11.03
CA LEU A 121 -1.28 10.08 10.71
C LEU A 121 -0.16 11.08 11.03
N LEU A 122 -0.34 12.37 10.68
CA LEU A 122 0.67 13.40 10.92
C LEU A 122 0.82 13.69 12.43
N GLY A 123 -0.28 13.71 13.18
CA GLY A 123 -0.25 13.89 14.63
C GLY A 123 0.48 12.75 15.36
N GLU A 124 0.42 11.52 14.84
CA GLU A 124 1.14 10.36 15.38
C GLU A 124 2.63 10.37 15.01
N LEU A 125 3.00 10.76 13.78
CA LEU A 125 4.41 10.96 13.42
C LEU A 125 5.06 12.08 14.26
N LEU A 126 4.39 13.23 14.38
CA LEU A 126 4.87 14.35 15.19
C LEU A 126 4.76 14.12 16.70
N ASN A 127 4.19 12.99 17.15
CA ASN A 127 4.07 12.67 18.57
C ASN A 127 5.47 12.36 19.15
N PRO A 128 5.87 12.95 20.30
CA PRO A 128 7.16 12.69 20.93
C PRO A 128 7.44 11.20 21.20
N SER A 129 6.40 10.37 21.38
CA SER A 129 6.57 8.92 21.56
C SER A 129 7.08 8.19 20.30
N LEU A 130 6.85 8.73 19.10
CA LEU A 130 7.29 8.16 17.80
C LEU A 130 8.45 8.92 17.16
N ASN A 131 9.02 9.90 17.89
CA ASN A 131 10.16 10.71 17.46
C ASN A 131 11.33 9.84 16.93
N PRO A 132 11.81 10.08 15.70
CA PRO A 132 12.78 9.20 15.04
C PRO A 132 14.20 9.29 15.59
N GLU A 133 14.49 10.17 16.56
CA GLU A 133 15.79 10.27 17.23
C GLU A 133 15.78 9.61 18.62
N THR A 134 14.62 9.50 19.29
CA THR A 134 14.55 9.08 20.71
C THR A 134 13.60 7.93 20.99
N SER A 135 12.67 7.61 20.08
CA SER A 135 11.58 6.66 20.34
C SER A 135 12.05 5.23 20.66
N LEU A 136 11.36 4.60 21.61
CA LEU A 136 11.46 3.17 21.94
C LEU A 136 10.56 2.28 21.07
N ARG A 137 9.79 2.86 20.13
CA ARG A 137 8.75 2.17 19.36
C ARG A 137 9.27 1.51 18.09
N TYR A 138 10.38 1.98 17.53
CA TYR A 138 11.04 1.30 16.41
C TYR A 138 11.78 0.07 16.91
N VAL A 139 11.54 -1.07 16.27
CA VAL A 139 12.25 -2.33 16.49
C VAL A 139 12.87 -2.76 15.17
N VAL A 140 14.13 -3.18 15.21
CA VAL A 140 14.83 -3.75 14.05
C VAL A 140 15.14 -5.21 14.34
N GLY A 141 14.91 -6.07 13.36
CA GLY A 141 15.28 -7.48 13.42
C GLY A 141 15.56 -8.05 12.04
N SER A 142 15.80 -9.36 12.00
CA SER A 142 15.79 -10.13 10.75
C SER A 142 14.52 -10.96 10.64
N ALA A 143 13.92 -11.01 9.46
CA ALA A 143 12.79 -11.89 9.19
C ALA A 143 13.20 -13.36 9.40
N LEU A 144 12.30 -14.15 9.98
CA LEU A 144 12.44 -15.61 10.07
C LEU A 144 11.95 -16.29 8.78
N HIS A 145 11.07 -15.61 8.04
CA HIS A 145 10.51 -15.99 6.75
C HIS A 145 10.83 -14.93 5.68
N PRO A 146 12.10 -14.76 5.27
CA PRO A 146 12.51 -13.75 4.28
C PRO A 146 11.85 -13.91 2.90
N GLU A 147 11.31 -15.10 2.60
CA GLU A 147 10.52 -15.42 1.42
C GLU A 147 9.19 -14.66 1.33
N TYR A 148 8.60 -14.24 2.46
CA TYR A 148 7.36 -13.46 2.48
C TYR A 148 7.58 -11.97 2.18
N ASN A 149 8.83 -11.52 2.10
CA ASN A 149 9.24 -10.15 1.73
C ASN A 149 8.59 -9.02 2.57
N ILE A 150 8.15 -9.34 3.79
CA ILE A 150 7.55 -8.40 4.75
C ILE A 150 8.55 -7.28 5.05
N GLN A 151 8.15 -6.03 4.83
CA GLN A 151 9.00 -4.85 5.08
C GLN A 151 8.92 -4.38 6.52
N ALA A 152 7.70 -4.22 7.02
CA ALA A 152 7.40 -3.92 8.41
C ALA A 152 6.12 -4.64 8.86
N PHE A 153 5.79 -4.52 10.15
CA PHE A 153 4.49 -4.83 10.71
C PHE A 153 4.30 -4.15 12.08
N ILE A 154 3.05 -4.05 12.53
CA ILE A 154 2.68 -3.68 13.91
C ILE A 154 1.96 -4.84 14.60
N LEU A 155 1.61 -4.64 15.87
CA LEU A 155 0.79 -5.58 16.65
C LEU A 155 -0.41 -4.81 17.21
N SER A 156 -1.62 -5.09 16.71
CA SER A 156 -2.82 -4.27 16.96
C SER A 156 -3.15 -4.11 18.46
N ASN A 157 -2.82 -5.13 19.27
CA ASN A 157 -3.09 -5.17 20.71
C ASN A 157 -1.85 -4.94 21.60
N GLU A 158 -0.74 -4.43 21.05
CA GLU A 158 0.44 -4.12 21.86
C GLU A 158 0.37 -2.70 22.46
N THR A 159 0.35 -2.62 23.80
CA THR A 159 0.37 -1.36 24.56
C THR A 159 1.54 -0.43 24.20
N ALA A 160 2.68 -0.99 23.78
CA ALA A 160 3.85 -0.23 23.37
C ALA A 160 3.77 0.32 21.93
N ARG A 161 2.76 -0.11 21.13
CA ARG A 161 2.47 0.34 19.76
C ARG A 161 3.74 0.42 18.90
N ARG A 162 4.54 -0.66 18.90
CA ARG A 162 5.83 -0.71 18.20
C ARG A 162 5.64 -0.95 16.70
N ILE A 163 6.60 -0.43 15.94
CA ILE A 163 6.76 -0.68 14.51
C ILE A 163 7.98 -1.59 14.35
N TYR A 164 7.76 -2.79 13.84
CA TYR A 164 8.78 -3.81 13.63
C TYR A 164 9.28 -3.71 12.19
N LEU A 165 10.58 -3.51 12.02
CA LEU A 165 11.23 -3.30 10.73
C LEU A 165 12.16 -4.49 10.42
N THR A 166 11.97 -5.11 9.26
CA THR A 166 12.85 -6.17 8.75
C THR A 166 14.01 -5.57 7.95
N GLU A 167 14.90 -6.42 7.43
CA GLU A 167 15.86 -6.06 6.40
C GLU A 167 15.22 -5.45 5.14
N ARG A 168 13.99 -5.84 4.77
CA ARG A 168 13.31 -5.38 3.54
C ARG A 168 12.82 -3.94 3.61
N PHE A 169 12.59 -3.38 4.79
CA PHE A 169 12.37 -1.94 4.94
C PHE A 169 13.58 -1.10 4.51
N PHE A 170 14.80 -1.63 4.69
CA PHE A 170 16.04 -0.94 4.32
C PHE A 170 16.49 -1.29 2.89
N GLU A 171 16.25 -2.54 2.48
CA GLU A 171 16.67 -3.13 1.21
C GLU A 171 15.51 -3.86 0.50
N PRO A 172 14.52 -3.13 -0.05
CA PRO A 172 13.26 -3.69 -0.58
C PRO A 172 13.38 -4.47 -1.90
N GLY A 173 14.59 -4.62 -2.47
CA GLY A 173 14.79 -5.31 -3.75
C GLY A 173 14.40 -4.51 -5.00
N PHE A 174 14.13 -3.21 -4.86
CA PHE A 174 13.61 -2.36 -5.95
C PHE A 174 14.68 -1.87 -6.95
N GLN A 175 15.88 -2.49 -6.99
CA GLN A 175 16.96 -2.12 -7.91
C GLN A 175 16.52 -2.16 -9.38
N VAL A 176 15.56 -3.02 -9.74
CA VAL A 176 14.99 -3.13 -11.10
C VAL A 176 14.31 -1.85 -11.58
N TYR A 177 13.83 -1.00 -10.66
CA TYR A 177 13.24 0.30 -11.00
C TYR A 177 14.27 1.41 -11.17
N LEU A 178 15.51 1.25 -10.71
CA LEU A 178 16.55 2.29 -10.79
C LEU A 178 16.81 2.86 -12.21
N PRO A 179 16.89 2.04 -13.28
CA PRO A 179 17.02 2.56 -14.65
C PRO A 179 15.70 3.04 -15.26
N LEU A 180 14.56 2.72 -14.63
CA LEU A 180 13.21 2.98 -15.17
C LEU A 180 12.57 4.26 -14.61
N ARG A 181 13.30 5.09 -13.86
CA ARG A 181 12.75 6.25 -13.13
C ARG A 181 13.66 7.49 -13.24
N PRO A 182 13.13 8.72 -13.10
CA PRO A 182 13.94 9.94 -13.07
C PRO A 182 14.96 9.94 -11.92
N ARG A 183 16.20 10.33 -12.20
CA ARG A 183 17.28 10.35 -11.19
C ARG A 183 16.96 11.20 -9.95
N THR A 184 16.08 12.20 -10.10
CA THR A 184 15.57 13.08 -9.04
C THR A 184 14.61 12.40 -8.07
N PHE A 185 13.94 11.31 -8.44
CA PHE A 185 12.99 10.60 -7.58
C PHE A 185 13.73 9.83 -6.47
N ASP A 186 13.49 10.18 -5.21
CA ASP A 186 14.05 9.47 -4.06
C ASP A 186 13.27 8.19 -3.78
N MET A 187 13.59 7.13 -4.53
CA MET A 187 12.95 5.83 -4.41
C MET A 187 13.08 5.20 -3.00
N GLN A 188 14.20 5.42 -2.30
CA GLN A 188 14.41 4.85 -0.96
C GLN A 188 13.64 5.65 0.10
N GLY A 189 13.70 6.98 0.04
CA GLY A 189 12.90 7.85 0.91
C GLY A 189 11.39 7.61 0.72
N HIS A 190 10.94 7.46 -0.54
CA HIS A 190 9.55 7.13 -0.87
C HIS A 190 9.12 5.78 -0.28
N ASN A 191 9.89 4.70 -0.51
CA ASN A 191 9.60 3.38 0.01
C ASN A 191 9.46 3.38 1.54
N MET A 192 10.45 3.91 2.26
CA MET A 192 10.43 3.95 3.72
C MET A 192 9.29 4.82 4.27
N ALA A 193 8.98 5.95 3.60
CA ALA A 193 7.86 6.80 3.97
C ALA A 193 6.52 6.10 3.77
N ALA A 194 6.32 5.42 2.64
CA ALA A 194 5.10 4.67 2.35
C ALA A 194 4.89 3.54 3.36
N VAL A 195 5.92 2.73 3.64
CA VAL A 195 5.81 1.67 4.66
C VAL A 195 5.49 2.26 6.03
N LEU A 196 6.15 3.34 6.47
CA LEU A 196 5.82 3.97 7.75
C LEU A 196 4.39 4.53 7.78
N LEU A 197 3.87 5.07 6.68
CA LEU A 197 2.48 5.54 6.61
C LEU A 197 1.46 4.40 6.67
N HIS A 198 1.75 3.27 6.02
CA HIS A 198 0.98 2.04 6.08
C HIS A 198 0.91 1.54 7.53
N GLU A 199 2.05 1.30 8.18
CA GLU A 199 2.12 0.83 9.58
C GLU A 199 1.45 1.79 10.58
N VAL A 200 1.69 3.10 10.41
CA VAL A 200 1.08 4.12 11.26
C VAL A 200 -0.44 4.19 11.06
N SER A 201 -0.95 3.85 9.86
CA SER A 201 -2.39 3.81 9.61
C SER A 201 -3.09 2.74 10.44
N HIS A 202 -2.55 1.52 10.55
CA HIS A 202 -3.12 0.50 11.44
C HIS A 202 -3.10 0.99 12.90
N LEU A 203 -2.03 1.66 13.33
CA LEU A 203 -1.87 2.12 14.71
C LEU A 203 -2.86 3.21 15.14
N VAL A 204 -3.37 4.06 14.25
CA VAL A 204 -4.26 5.21 14.60
C VAL A 204 -5.62 5.24 13.93
N LEU A 205 -5.81 4.50 12.85
CA LEU A 205 -7.06 4.44 12.10
C LEU A 205 -7.70 3.04 12.16
N ASP A 206 -6.98 2.02 12.64
CA ASP A 206 -7.37 0.60 12.56
C ASP A 206 -7.70 0.15 11.13
N THR A 207 -6.97 0.71 10.14
CA THR A 207 -7.02 0.29 8.73
C THR A 207 -6.73 -1.20 8.59
N ILE A 208 -7.19 -1.77 7.48
CA ILE A 208 -7.09 -3.20 7.16
C ILE A 208 -6.27 -3.35 5.88
N ASP A 209 -5.55 -4.47 5.74
CA ASP A 209 -5.01 -4.89 4.43
C ASP A 209 -6.08 -5.70 3.70
N PHE A 210 -6.96 -5.01 2.97
CA PHE A 210 -7.94 -5.66 2.11
C PHE A 210 -7.33 -6.15 0.80
N SER A 211 -6.32 -5.44 0.29
CA SER A 211 -5.64 -5.77 -0.96
C SER A 211 -4.31 -5.00 -1.06
N PRO A 212 -3.22 -5.65 -1.51
CA PRO A 212 -1.96 -4.98 -1.78
C PRO A 212 -2.05 -4.13 -3.05
N LEU A 213 -1.65 -2.86 -2.95
CA LEU A 213 -1.45 -1.96 -4.09
C LEU A 213 0.03 -1.69 -4.35
N ASP A 214 0.94 -2.22 -3.53
CA ASP A 214 2.38 -1.97 -3.58
C ASP A 214 2.70 -0.47 -3.49
N ALA A 215 2.08 0.21 -2.51
CA ALA A 215 2.17 1.66 -2.31
C ALA A 215 3.59 2.19 -1.99
N SER A 216 4.55 1.29 -1.73
CA SER A 216 5.96 1.62 -1.49
C SER A 216 6.86 1.54 -2.73
N ARG A 217 6.35 1.05 -3.86
CA ARG A 217 7.02 1.10 -5.17
C ARG A 217 6.89 2.49 -5.79
N PRO A 218 7.75 2.87 -6.77
CA PRO A 218 7.69 4.17 -7.41
C PRO A 218 6.29 4.54 -7.90
N PHE A 219 5.96 5.84 -7.89
CA PHE A 219 4.76 6.34 -8.54
C PHE A 219 4.71 5.85 -9.98
N LEU A 220 3.65 5.10 -10.34
CA LEU A 220 3.50 4.43 -11.64
C LEU A 220 3.82 5.34 -12.84
N ASP A 221 3.39 6.59 -12.76
CA ASP A 221 3.54 7.58 -13.83
C ASP A 221 4.96 8.13 -13.99
N LEU A 222 5.86 7.88 -13.05
CA LEU A 222 7.30 8.16 -13.21
C LEU A 222 8.05 7.07 -13.97
N LEU A 223 7.42 5.95 -14.32
CA LEU A 223 8.11 4.84 -14.99
C LEU A 223 8.34 5.12 -16.49
N ASP A 224 9.58 4.94 -16.95
CA ASP A 224 9.94 5.06 -18.37
C ASP A 224 9.44 3.84 -19.16
N THR A 225 8.36 4.04 -19.92
CA THR A 225 7.76 3.02 -20.79
C THR A 225 8.35 2.96 -22.20
N SER A 226 9.47 3.65 -22.49
CA SER A 226 10.13 3.59 -23.80
C SER A 226 10.70 2.21 -24.11
N THR A 227 11.22 1.52 -23.10
CA THR A 227 11.79 0.16 -23.22
C THR A 227 10.75 -0.95 -22.99
N LEU A 228 11.01 -2.16 -23.49
CA LEU A 228 10.16 -3.32 -23.22
C LEU A 228 10.12 -3.65 -21.72
N LEU A 229 11.28 -3.63 -21.05
CA LEU A 229 11.39 -3.84 -19.61
C LEU A 229 10.56 -2.81 -18.83
N GLY A 230 10.65 -1.53 -19.22
CA GLY A 230 9.86 -0.44 -18.66
C GLY A 230 8.36 -0.66 -18.77
N ARG A 231 7.86 -1.07 -19.94
CA ARG A 231 6.44 -1.44 -20.14
C ARG A 231 6.03 -2.62 -19.26
N LEU A 232 6.80 -3.69 -19.21
CA LEU A 232 6.47 -4.86 -18.38
C LEU A 232 6.36 -4.51 -16.89
N HIS A 233 7.26 -3.66 -16.37
CA HIS A 233 7.21 -3.20 -14.98
C HIS A 233 6.11 -2.17 -14.72
N HIS A 234 5.80 -1.30 -15.69
CA HIS A 234 4.64 -0.41 -15.63
C HIS A 234 3.34 -1.22 -15.59
N ASP A 235 3.10 -2.09 -16.56
CA ASP A 235 1.86 -2.87 -16.69
C ASP A 235 1.64 -3.80 -15.48
N ALA A 236 2.72 -4.35 -14.90
CA ALA A 236 2.65 -5.12 -13.66
C ALA A 236 2.28 -4.26 -12.44
N LEU A 237 2.82 -3.05 -12.34
CA LEU A 237 2.50 -2.13 -11.24
C LEU A 237 1.12 -1.48 -11.41
N GLU A 238 0.68 -1.23 -12.64
CA GLU A 238 -0.66 -0.70 -12.96
C GLU A 238 -1.76 -1.67 -12.52
N ARG A 239 -1.56 -2.98 -12.75
CA ARG A 239 -2.48 -4.02 -12.23
C ARG A 239 -2.67 -3.94 -10.71
N LEU A 240 -1.62 -3.63 -9.96
CA LEU A 240 -1.71 -3.46 -8.50
C LEU A 240 -2.31 -2.08 -8.15
N GLN A 241 -1.65 -0.99 -8.52
CA GLN A 241 -1.98 0.38 -8.10
C GLN A 241 -3.31 0.92 -8.65
N GLN A 242 -3.83 0.39 -9.77
CA GLN A 242 -5.10 0.85 -10.36
C GLN A 242 -6.21 -0.21 -10.36
N HIS A 243 -5.89 -1.52 -10.35
CA HIS A 243 -6.87 -2.58 -10.64
C HIS A 243 -7.07 -3.61 -9.52
N ALA A 244 -6.20 -3.70 -8.51
CA ALA A 244 -6.33 -4.71 -7.44
C ALA A 244 -7.37 -4.35 -6.36
N PHE A 245 -7.76 -3.07 -6.24
CA PHE A 245 -8.78 -2.62 -5.28
C PHE A 245 -9.49 -1.34 -5.74
N SER A 246 -10.22 -1.41 -6.86
CA SER A 246 -10.96 -0.30 -7.46
C SER A 246 -12.25 -0.80 -8.11
N SER A 247 -13.05 0.11 -8.69
CA SER A 247 -14.25 -0.25 -9.47
C SER A 247 -13.95 -1.12 -10.71
N SER A 248 -12.68 -1.23 -11.10
CA SER A 248 -12.22 -2.07 -12.20
C SER A 248 -11.67 -3.43 -11.77
N THR A 249 -11.61 -3.72 -10.47
CA THR A 249 -11.30 -5.06 -9.94
C THR A 249 -12.39 -6.04 -10.36
N PRO A 250 -12.07 -7.23 -10.91
CA PRO A 250 -13.06 -8.23 -11.24
C PRO A 250 -13.89 -8.64 -10.01
N ASP A 251 -15.20 -8.81 -10.16
CA ASP A 251 -16.12 -9.17 -9.06
C ASP A 251 -15.73 -10.49 -8.37
N ASN A 252 -15.17 -11.44 -9.14
CA ASN A 252 -14.66 -12.70 -8.64
C ASN A 252 -13.33 -12.60 -7.86
N GLU A 253 -12.71 -11.42 -7.80
CA GLU A 253 -11.44 -11.11 -7.10
C GLU A 253 -11.66 -10.10 -5.96
N LEU A 254 -12.61 -9.17 -6.11
CA LEU A 254 -12.90 -8.14 -5.11
C LEU A 254 -13.38 -8.76 -3.78
N PHE A 255 -12.79 -8.31 -2.66
CA PHE A 255 -13.03 -8.85 -1.31
C PHE A 255 -12.77 -10.36 -1.20
N LYS A 256 -11.78 -10.84 -1.96
CA LYS A 256 -11.33 -12.23 -1.90
C LYS A 256 -9.82 -12.32 -1.74
N GLU A 257 -9.39 -13.46 -1.23
CA GLU A 257 -8.02 -13.85 -1.01
C GLU A 257 -7.71 -15.00 -1.99
N PRO A 258 -6.55 -14.98 -2.69
CA PRO A 258 -6.19 -16.07 -3.60
C PRO A 258 -5.81 -17.32 -2.82
N ASP A 259 -6.29 -18.47 -3.29
CA ASP A 259 -5.89 -19.78 -2.80
C ASP A 259 -4.47 -20.14 -3.29
N ASP A 260 -3.71 -20.82 -2.44
CA ASP A 260 -2.31 -21.17 -2.66
C ASP A 260 -2.12 -22.31 -3.65
N ASP A 261 -3.07 -23.25 -3.68
CA ASP A 261 -2.95 -24.48 -4.44
C ASP A 261 -3.72 -24.45 -5.77
N ASP A 262 -4.94 -23.91 -5.80
CA ASP A 262 -5.90 -24.17 -6.89
C ASP A 262 -6.27 -22.96 -7.80
N ARG A 263 -5.63 -21.79 -7.64
CA ARG A 263 -6.00 -20.53 -8.36
C ARG A 263 -7.45 -20.04 -8.14
N HIS A 264 -8.13 -20.57 -7.13
CA HIS A 264 -9.45 -20.11 -6.74
C HIS A 264 -9.33 -18.87 -5.85
N TRP A 265 -10.43 -18.11 -5.75
CA TRP A 265 -10.51 -16.92 -4.90
C TRP A 265 -11.57 -17.14 -3.84
N HIS A 266 -11.18 -17.06 -2.57
CA HIS A 266 -12.05 -17.29 -1.41
C HIS A 266 -12.46 -15.97 -0.78
N ASP A 267 -13.70 -15.87 -0.31
CA ASP A 267 -14.20 -14.71 0.42
C ASP A 267 -13.33 -14.40 1.65
N VAL A 268 -12.94 -13.13 1.82
CA VAL A 268 -12.20 -12.68 3.02
C VAL A 268 -12.94 -13.08 4.31
N VAL A 269 -12.19 -13.41 5.35
CA VAL A 269 -12.74 -13.86 6.65
C VAL A 269 -12.42 -12.87 7.79
N GLY A 270 -12.82 -13.21 9.02
CA GLY A 270 -12.40 -12.49 10.24
C GLY A 270 -12.68 -10.97 10.25
N LYS A 271 -11.68 -10.20 10.71
CA LYS A 271 -11.73 -8.73 10.85
C LYS A 271 -11.97 -8.03 9.50
N PRO A 272 -11.28 -8.37 8.39
CA PRO A 272 -11.60 -7.82 7.06
C PRO A 272 -13.08 -7.97 6.69
N ARG A 273 -13.64 -9.19 6.78
CA ARG A 273 -15.06 -9.44 6.50
C ARG A 273 -15.98 -8.55 7.33
N GLN A 274 -15.77 -8.49 8.64
CA GLN A 274 -16.58 -7.67 9.53
C GLN A 274 -16.52 -6.19 9.16
N ARG A 275 -15.34 -5.67 8.82
CA ARG A 275 -15.15 -4.25 8.48
C ARG A 275 -15.82 -3.89 7.15
N LEU A 276 -15.73 -4.75 6.13
CA LEU A 276 -16.42 -4.54 4.84
C LEU A 276 -17.95 -4.48 5.00
N LEU A 277 -18.54 -5.43 5.74
CA LEU A 277 -19.98 -5.44 6.00
C LEU A 277 -20.41 -4.19 6.78
N GLN A 278 -19.60 -3.74 7.75
CA GLN A 278 -19.86 -2.51 8.50
C GLN A 278 -19.82 -1.24 7.63
N LEU A 279 -18.80 -1.10 6.77
CA LEU A 279 -18.63 0.07 5.92
C LEU A 279 -19.72 0.16 4.84
N THR A 280 -19.98 -0.95 4.15
CA THR A 280 -21.01 -1.03 3.11
C THR A 280 -22.43 -0.99 3.68
N GLY A 281 -22.66 -1.57 4.86
CA GLY A 281 -23.99 -1.85 5.42
C GLY A 281 -24.59 -3.17 4.92
N ALA A 282 -23.80 -3.98 4.22
CA ALA A 282 -24.22 -5.26 3.64
C ALA A 282 -24.39 -6.38 4.68
N ARG A 283 -25.17 -7.40 4.31
CA ARG A 283 -25.38 -8.65 5.05
C ARG A 283 -24.49 -9.80 4.56
N SER A 284 -24.00 -9.72 3.32
CA SER A 284 -23.04 -10.67 2.72
C SER A 284 -21.97 -9.95 1.90
N LEU A 285 -20.87 -10.62 1.57
CA LEU A 285 -19.81 -10.05 0.75
C LEU A 285 -20.27 -9.82 -0.70
N ASP A 286 -21.19 -10.63 -1.25
CA ASP A 286 -21.80 -10.38 -2.57
C ASP A 286 -22.69 -9.13 -2.59
N GLU A 287 -23.35 -8.81 -1.49
CA GLU A 287 -24.03 -7.52 -1.33
C GLU A 287 -23.03 -6.38 -1.16
N ALA A 288 -21.92 -6.59 -0.42
CA ALA A 288 -20.85 -5.61 -0.27
C ALA A 288 -20.19 -5.27 -1.63
N ARG A 289 -19.91 -6.27 -2.49
CA ARG A 289 -19.38 -6.09 -3.85
C ARG A 289 -20.30 -5.20 -4.69
N ARG A 290 -21.59 -5.55 -4.75
CA ARG A 290 -22.61 -4.78 -5.48
C ARG A 290 -22.70 -3.33 -4.99
N ILE A 291 -22.65 -3.11 -3.67
CA ILE A 291 -22.62 -1.76 -3.09
C ILE A 291 -21.32 -1.03 -3.47
N PHE A 292 -20.16 -1.69 -3.41
CA PHE A 292 -18.87 -1.09 -3.77
C PHE A 292 -18.81 -0.66 -5.25
N PHE A 293 -19.41 -1.42 -6.16
CA PHE A 293 -19.51 -0.99 -7.56
C PHE A 293 -20.54 0.13 -7.78
N SER A 294 -21.69 0.08 -7.11
CA SER A 294 -22.82 1.00 -7.38
C SER A 294 -22.85 2.30 -6.57
N ASP A 295 -22.21 2.39 -5.40
CA ASP A 295 -22.19 3.59 -4.55
C ASP A 295 -20.77 4.15 -4.42
N GLU A 296 -20.53 5.28 -5.11
CA GLU A 296 -19.26 6.03 -5.09
C GLU A 296 -18.81 6.38 -3.64
N ASN A 297 -19.73 6.74 -2.75
CA ASN A 297 -19.38 7.15 -1.39
C ASN A 297 -18.97 5.95 -0.53
N LYS A 298 -19.63 4.81 -0.70
CA LYS A 298 -19.27 3.55 -0.03
C LYS A 298 -17.95 3.01 -0.56
N ARG A 299 -17.71 3.09 -1.86
CA ARG A 299 -16.40 2.77 -2.47
C ARG A 299 -15.27 3.60 -1.87
N VAL A 300 -15.46 4.93 -1.80
CA VAL A 300 -14.51 5.84 -1.14
C VAL A 300 -14.23 5.45 0.31
N ASP A 301 -15.27 5.12 1.09
CA ASP A 301 -15.09 4.72 2.50
C ASP A 301 -14.36 3.38 2.66
N VAL A 302 -14.62 2.40 1.79
CA VAL A 302 -13.91 1.10 1.77
C VAL A 302 -12.45 1.27 1.33
N MET A 303 -12.20 2.05 0.27
CA MET A 303 -10.84 2.31 -0.22
C MET A 303 -10.01 3.15 0.75
N LEU A 304 -10.61 4.08 1.50
CA LEU A 304 -9.93 4.84 2.55
C LEU A 304 -9.66 4.05 3.84
N GLU A 305 -10.19 2.83 3.92
CA GLU A 305 -9.93 1.91 5.02
C GLU A 305 -8.83 0.88 4.69
N ASN A 306 -8.54 0.67 3.40
CA ASN A 306 -7.39 -0.14 2.98
C ASN A 306 -6.09 0.64 3.25
N ALA A 307 -5.18 0.10 4.07
CA ALA A 307 -3.94 0.78 4.48
C ALA A 307 -3.08 1.19 3.28
N ASP A 308 -2.96 0.29 2.30
CA ASP A 308 -2.18 0.50 1.08
C ASP A 308 -2.81 1.55 0.14
N SER A 309 -4.14 1.55 -0.01
CA SER A 309 -4.86 2.57 -0.79
C SER A 309 -4.75 3.95 -0.15
N LEU A 310 -4.89 4.05 1.18
CA LEU A 310 -4.71 5.31 1.90
C LEU A 310 -3.27 5.84 1.76
N THR A 311 -2.28 4.95 1.85
CA THR A 311 -0.86 5.28 1.69
C THR A 311 -0.54 5.75 0.28
N LEU A 312 -1.02 5.05 -0.74
CA LEU A 312 -0.82 5.42 -2.15
C LEU A 312 -1.45 6.78 -2.46
N LEU A 313 -2.69 7.02 -2.02
CA LEU A 313 -3.38 8.30 -2.16
C LEU A 313 -2.60 9.46 -1.51
N LEU A 314 -2.18 9.29 -0.26
CA LEU A 314 -1.53 10.35 0.51
C LEU A 314 -0.10 10.64 0.02
N THR A 315 0.65 9.63 -0.39
CA THR A 315 1.97 9.84 -1.01
C THR A 315 1.85 10.53 -2.37
N HIS A 316 0.86 10.18 -3.20
CA HIS A 316 0.59 10.88 -4.47
C HIS A 316 0.14 12.34 -4.26
N LEU A 317 -0.77 12.60 -3.31
CA LEU A 317 -1.21 13.97 -2.98
C LEU A 317 -0.10 14.79 -2.32
N GLY A 318 0.77 14.13 -1.57
CA GLY A 318 1.91 14.73 -0.86
C GLY A 318 3.15 14.91 -1.71
N ARG A 319 3.23 14.32 -2.90
CA ARG A 319 4.47 14.35 -3.68
C ARG A 319 4.85 15.76 -4.11
N PRO A 320 6.14 16.12 -4.02
CA PRO A 320 6.59 17.47 -4.31
C PRO A 320 6.56 17.75 -5.83
N PRO A 321 6.55 19.03 -6.24
CA PRO A 321 6.37 19.41 -7.65
C PRO A 321 7.42 18.80 -8.60
N GLU A 322 8.66 18.62 -8.17
CA GLU A 322 9.73 18.00 -8.95
C GLU A 322 9.44 16.55 -9.39
N TYR A 323 8.38 15.91 -8.88
CA TYR A 323 7.93 14.55 -9.23
C TYR A 323 6.64 14.53 -10.13
N HIS A 324 6.49 15.47 -11.07
CA HIS A 324 5.35 15.47 -12.03
C HIS A 324 5.40 14.29 -13.01
N PRO A 325 4.40 13.38 -13.06
CA PRO A 325 3.17 13.66 -13.84
C PRO A 325 1.85 14.01 -13.12
N LEU A 326 1.00 13.05 -12.75
CA LEU A 326 -0.43 13.10 -12.41
C LEU A 326 -1.42 13.51 -13.53
N LEU A 327 -1.60 12.85 -14.68
CA LEU A 327 -0.83 11.83 -15.40
C LEU A 327 -0.32 12.56 -16.68
N GLN A 328 -0.33 12.12 -17.94
CA GLN A 328 -0.47 10.83 -18.65
C GLN A 328 0.91 10.41 -19.20
N ALA A 329 1.08 9.11 -19.44
CA ALA A 329 1.63 8.63 -20.70
C ALA A 329 0.59 7.69 -21.34
N GLY A 330 0.12 8.01 -22.55
CA GLY A 330 -1.04 7.33 -23.15
C GLY A 330 -1.55 7.98 -24.44
N ALA A 331 -0.65 8.57 -25.23
CA ALA A 331 -1.01 9.15 -26.51
C ALA A 331 -1.29 8.02 -27.53
N ASN A 332 -2.50 8.02 -28.09
CA ASN A 332 -2.95 7.19 -29.22
C ASN A 332 -2.78 5.66 -29.07
N ARG A 333 -3.79 5.00 -28.49
CA ARG A 333 -4.19 3.65 -28.95
C ARG A 333 -5.35 3.76 -29.94
N THR A 334 -5.06 4.19 -31.16
CA THR A 334 -5.89 3.80 -32.31
C THR A 334 -5.60 2.33 -32.57
N PRO A 335 -6.60 1.43 -32.67
CA PRO A 335 -6.35 0.05 -33.08
C PRO A 335 -5.99 0.03 -34.57
N GLY A 336 -4.70 0.21 -34.85
CA GLY A 336 -4.13 -0.05 -36.16
C GLY A 336 -4.28 -1.53 -36.48
N ILE A 337 -5.32 -1.87 -37.23
CA ILE A 337 -5.53 -3.22 -37.78
C ILE A 337 -4.32 -3.54 -38.64
N LEU A 338 -3.41 -4.35 -38.09
CA LEU A 338 -2.32 -4.95 -38.86
C LEU A 338 -2.90 -6.11 -39.66
N SER A 339 -3.53 -5.74 -40.78
CA SER A 339 -3.97 -6.66 -41.81
C SER A 339 -2.77 -7.51 -42.24
N ILE A 340 -2.81 -8.80 -41.92
CA ILE A 340 -1.83 -9.78 -42.41
C ILE A 340 -1.96 -9.82 -43.93
N PRO A 341 -0.94 -9.43 -44.72
CA PRO A 341 -0.99 -9.57 -46.17
C PRO A 341 -0.97 -11.05 -46.51
N GLY A 342 -1.98 -11.51 -47.26
CA GLY A 342 -2.13 -12.94 -47.55
C GLY A 342 -1.01 -13.47 -48.44
N GLY A 343 -0.22 -14.41 -47.90
CA GLY A 343 0.55 -15.35 -48.70
C GLY A 343 -0.34 -16.52 -49.12
N LYS A 344 -0.78 -16.55 -50.38
CA LYS A 344 -1.40 -17.74 -50.99
C LYS A 344 -0.39 -18.45 -51.89
N ALA A 345 -0.35 -19.78 -51.77
CA ALA A 345 0.10 -20.80 -52.74
C ALA A 345 1.51 -20.60 -53.36
N HIS A 346 2.40 -21.59 -53.28
CA HIS A 346 2.18 -22.98 -53.67
C HIS A 346 2.97 -23.98 -52.84
#